data_AF-A0A6P8IZP6-F1
#
_entry.id   AF-A0A6P8IZP6-F1
#
_cell.length_a   1.000
_cell.length_b   1.000
_cell.length_c   1.000
_cell.angle_alpha   90.00
_cell.angle_beta   90.00
_cell.angle_gamma   90.00
#
_symmetry.space_group_name_H-M   'P 1'
#
loop_
_entity.id
_entity.type
_entity.pdbx_description
1 polymer ?
#
loop_
_entity_poly.entity_id
_entity_poly.type
_entity_poly.pdbx_seq_one_letter_code
_entity_poly.pdbx_strand_id
1 'polypeptide(L)'
;MEKDISTHILTYRGKVLMVRHIENTDTINFTVHGYSKDTRQFVKQKERERQLGMEWPGIRVTGFECIVEYVTGIKQPCLLVENHCGRTEQLCLHLFFLVNISSHVKIASFNLCSSISRLEYKLNDGPCVSWLHRNCLEFLRWNTISKSLEHSSHICTSDELYSSLKLLWSGMMNDKLVAIATLTTETNKTEWLCIDFERGLVPSERILPSVYSSTALCCYVTDDDTVRQRIYIGTSMRQLIGFQQGKLVGHCQLPFDDPCHIISMETEEGSTYVMVQSKKNKVCAINCNQSKIVHEWSNKDIILIDDFLERGTDQLCLLQGSFRGE
;
A
#
# COMPACT_ATOMS: atom_id res chain seq x y z
N MET A 1 -26.40 1.14 14.15
CA MET A 1 -25.22 0.41 13.67
C MET A 1 -24.72 1.22 12.49
N GLU A 2 -23.88 2.23 12.75
CA GLU A 2 -23.29 3.06 11.72
C GLU A 2 -22.48 2.17 10.79
N LYS A 3 -22.81 2.23 9.50
CA LYS A 3 -22.23 1.37 8.50
C LYS A 3 -21.00 2.06 7.92
N ASP A 4 -19.91 1.32 7.88
CA ASP A 4 -18.58 1.79 7.50
C ASP A 4 -18.55 2.07 5.99
N ILE A 5 -18.91 3.29 5.58
CA ILE A 5 -18.65 3.77 4.21
C ILE A 5 -17.13 3.96 4.13
N SER A 6 -16.43 3.01 3.52
CA SER A 6 -14.99 3.11 3.33
C SER A 6 -14.68 4.21 2.31
N THR A 7 -14.10 5.31 2.78
CA THR A 7 -13.53 6.34 1.92
C THR A 7 -12.07 6.00 1.66
N HIS A 8 -11.70 5.88 0.40
CA HIS A 8 -10.32 5.70 -0.03
C HIS A 8 -9.79 6.98 -0.66
N ILE A 9 -8.58 7.38 -0.32
CA ILE A 9 -7.99 8.65 -0.72
C ILE A 9 -6.57 8.40 -1.23
N LEU A 10 -6.23 9.00 -2.37
CA LEU A 10 -4.86 9.01 -2.88
C LEU A 10 -4.57 10.32 -3.60
N THR A 11 -3.34 10.47 -4.09
CA THR A 11 -2.91 11.60 -4.90
C THR A 11 -2.49 11.20 -6.30
N TYR A 12 -2.86 12.05 -7.26
CA TYR A 12 -2.46 11.88 -8.64
C TYR A 12 -2.37 13.23 -9.36
N ARG A 13 -1.19 13.55 -9.90
CA ARG A 13 -0.91 14.76 -10.69
C ARG A 13 -1.29 16.04 -9.93
N GLY A 14 -0.86 16.13 -8.68
CA GLY A 14 -1.10 17.28 -7.81
C GLY A 14 -2.58 17.45 -7.39
N LYS A 15 -3.42 16.43 -7.58
CA LYS A 15 -4.82 16.41 -7.14
C LYS A 15 -5.02 15.34 -6.09
N VAL A 16 -5.95 15.58 -5.16
CA VAL A 16 -6.44 14.58 -4.21
C VAL A 16 -7.66 13.91 -4.83
N LEU A 17 -7.59 12.59 -4.98
CA LEU A 17 -8.67 11.76 -5.50
C LEU A 17 -9.31 11.01 -4.34
N MET A 18 -10.65 10.99 -4.29
CA MET A 18 -11.38 10.24 -3.27
C MET A 18 -12.40 9.32 -3.94
N VAL A 19 -12.47 8.09 -3.46
CA VAL A 19 -13.44 7.08 -3.85
C VAL A 19 -14.27 6.71 -2.62
N ARG A 20 -15.59 6.75 -2.76
CA ARG A 20 -16.53 6.21 -1.78
C ARG A 20 -17.43 5.19 -2.45
N HIS A 21 -17.61 4.04 -1.82
CA HIS A 21 -18.58 3.05 -2.29
C HIS A 21 -20.01 3.46 -1.91
N ILE A 22 -20.95 3.36 -2.85
CA ILE A 22 -22.38 3.52 -2.58
C ILE A 22 -22.96 2.15 -2.19
N GLU A 23 -23.42 2.01 -0.95
CA GLU A 23 -23.89 0.74 -0.37
C GLU A 23 -24.87 -0.02 -1.28
N ASN A 24 -24.73 -1.35 -1.30
CA ASN A 24 -25.59 -2.28 -2.04
C ASN A 24 -25.68 -2.02 -3.56
N THR A 25 -24.75 -1.22 -4.10
CA THR A 25 -24.60 -1.01 -5.53
C THR A 25 -23.19 -1.43 -5.97
N ASP A 26 -22.98 -1.47 -7.27
CA ASP A 26 -21.66 -1.52 -7.90
C ASP A 26 -21.13 -0.11 -8.26
N THR A 27 -21.71 0.92 -7.64
CA THR A 27 -21.42 2.32 -7.94
C THR A 27 -20.47 2.90 -6.91
N ILE A 28 -19.51 3.68 -7.39
CA ILE A 28 -18.63 4.50 -6.59
C ILE A 28 -18.92 5.98 -6.84
N ASN A 29 -18.83 6.81 -5.80
CA ASN A 29 -18.70 8.25 -5.94
C ASN A 29 -17.21 8.60 -5.99
N PHE A 30 -16.78 9.22 -7.10
CA PHE A 30 -15.43 9.69 -7.32
C PHE A 30 -15.37 11.21 -7.26
N THR A 31 -14.58 11.76 -6.33
CA THR A 31 -14.35 13.20 -6.22
C THR A 31 -12.89 13.56 -6.50
N VAL A 32 -12.70 14.75 -7.07
CA VAL A 32 -11.39 15.32 -7.36
C VAL A 32 -11.28 16.66 -6.66
N HIS A 33 -10.26 16.81 -5.83
CA HIS A 33 -9.93 18.05 -5.14
C HIS A 33 -8.60 18.57 -5.65
N GLY A 34 -8.55 19.86 -6.00
CA GLY A 34 -7.32 20.52 -6.41
C GLY A 34 -6.96 21.65 -5.45
N TYR A 35 -5.67 21.90 -5.28
CA TYR A 35 -5.21 23.01 -4.47
C TYR A 35 -5.48 24.34 -5.18
N SER A 36 -6.22 25.23 -4.53
CA SER A 36 -6.45 26.61 -4.99
C SER A 36 -5.39 27.52 -4.38
N LYS A 37 -4.60 28.18 -5.24
CA LYS A 37 -3.57 29.14 -4.81
C LYS A 37 -4.18 30.39 -4.17
N ASP A 38 -5.37 30.80 -4.63
CA ASP A 38 -6.08 31.99 -4.16
C ASP A 38 -6.60 31.79 -2.72
N THR A 39 -7.24 30.65 -2.47
CA THR A 39 -7.81 30.35 -1.14
C THR A 39 -6.84 29.59 -0.24
N ARG A 40 -5.69 29.13 -0.78
CA ARG A 40 -4.70 28.28 -0.11
C ARG A 40 -5.29 27.01 0.49
N GLN A 41 -6.31 26.45 -0.16
CA GLN A 41 -7.07 25.29 0.30
C GLN A 41 -7.35 24.32 -0.85
N PHE A 42 -7.55 23.06 -0.52
CA PHE A 42 -8.09 22.09 -1.47
C PHE A 42 -9.58 22.34 -1.70
N VAL A 43 -9.97 22.57 -2.94
CA VAL A 43 -11.36 22.80 -3.35
C VAL A 43 -11.85 21.64 -4.21
N LYS A 44 -13.09 21.20 -3.98
CA LYS A 44 -13.74 20.18 -4.81
C LYS A 44 -13.90 20.73 -6.22
N GLN A 45 -13.23 20.12 -7.19
CA GLN A 45 -13.29 20.52 -8.59
C GLN A 45 -14.33 19.73 -9.36
N LYS A 46 -14.42 18.42 -9.09
CA LYS A 46 -15.30 17.50 -9.80
C LYS A 46 -15.82 16.43 -8.85
N GLU A 47 -17.02 15.95 -9.13
CA GLU A 47 -17.68 14.85 -8.41
C GLU A 47 -18.53 14.08 -9.41
N ARG A 48 -18.47 12.75 -9.37
CA ARG A 48 -19.26 11.92 -10.26
C ARG A 48 -19.50 10.53 -9.71
N GLU A 49 -20.73 10.06 -9.82
CA GLU A 49 -21.07 8.66 -9.58
C GLU A 49 -20.73 7.80 -10.80
N ARG A 50 -20.24 6.59 -10.53
CA ARG A 50 -19.68 5.67 -11.52
C ARG A 50 -20.06 4.25 -11.19
N GLN A 51 -20.93 3.67 -12.02
CA GLN A 51 -21.17 2.24 -12.05
C GLN A 51 -19.93 1.54 -12.61
N LEU A 52 -19.49 0.47 -11.95
CA LEU A 52 -18.38 -0.36 -12.42
C LEU A 52 -18.81 -1.45 -13.40
N GLY A 53 -20.12 -1.66 -13.57
CA GLY A 53 -20.68 -2.64 -14.50
C GLY A 53 -20.52 -4.07 -13.98
N MET A 54 -20.72 -4.28 -12.68
CA MET A 54 -20.62 -5.61 -12.07
C MET A 54 -21.89 -6.42 -12.32
N GLU A 55 -21.74 -7.73 -12.46
CA GLU A 55 -22.88 -8.64 -12.65
C GLU A 55 -23.79 -8.69 -11.42
N TRP A 56 -23.22 -8.54 -10.22
CA TRP A 56 -23.95 -8.63 -8.96
C TRP A 56 -23.82 -7.33 -8.16
N PRO A 57 -24.93 -6.82 -7.60
CA PRO A 57 -24.90 -5.64 -6.74
C PRO A 57 -24.20 -5.97 -5.42
N GLY A 58 -23.45 -5.02 -4.88
CA GLY A 58 -22.67 -5.24 -3.67
C GLY A 58 -21.20 -5.49 -3.98
N ILE A 59 -20.45 -4.40 -4.01
CA ILE A 59 -18.99 -4.42 -4.09
C ILE A 59 -18.39 -4.02 -2.74
N ARG A 60 -17.09 -4.29 -2.57
CA ARG A 60 -16.28 -3.63 -1.54
C ARG A 60 -15.01 -3.12 -2.19
N VAL A 61 -14.76 -1.82 -2.08
CA VAL A 61 -13.46 -1.27 -2.47
C VAL A 61 -12.45 -1.71 -1.42
N THR A 62 -11.41 -2.43 -1.83
CA THR A 62 -10.39 -2.97 -0.92
C THR A 62 -9.03 -2.32 -1.10
N GLY A 63 -8.79 -1.66 -2.22
CA GLY A 63 -7.55 -0.93 -2.48
C GLY A 63 -7.78 0.20 -3.46
N PHE A 64 -7.08 1.31 -3.25
CA PHE A 64 -7.03 2.43 -4.16
C PHE A 64 -5.66 3.08 -4.05
N GLU A 65 -4.81 2.81 -5.04
CA GLU A 65 -3.38 3.18 -5.03
C GLU A 65 -2.99 3.71 -6.41
N CYS A 66 -2.00 4.60 -6.46
CA CYS A 66 -1.40 5.01 -7.73
C CYS A 66 -0.24 4.09 -8.06
N ILE A 67 -0.40 3.28 -9.09
CA ILE A 67 0.59 2.27 -9.47
C ILE A 67 1.19 2.59 -10.84
N VAL A 68 2.41 2.11 -11.08
CA VAL A 68 3.08 2.17 -12.38
C VAL A 68 2.72 0.93 -13.20
N GLU A 69 2.27 1.12 -14.43
CA GLU A 69 2.11 0.03 -15.41
C GLU A 69 3.44 -0.21 -16.14
N TYR A 70 4.07 -1.38 -15.97
CA TYR A 70 5.44 -1.60 -16.47
C TYR A 70 5.61 -1.48 -17.98
N VAL A 71 4.56 -1.78 -18.75
CA VAL A 71 4.66 -1.72 -20.22
C VAL A 71 4.77 -0.28 -20.71
N THR A 72 4.01 0.61 -20.08
CA THR A 72 3.87 1.99 -20.53
C THR A 72 4.72 2.95 -19.69
N GLY A 73 5.17 2.50 -18.51
CA GLY A 73 5.76 3.37 -17.48
C GLY A 73 4.77 4.38 -16.90
N ILE A 74 3.48 4.30 -17.27
CA ILE A 74 2.49 5.29 -16.86
C ILE A 74 2.04 4.97 -15.44
N LYS A 75 2.26 5.93 -14.53
CA LYS A 75 1.62 5.94 -13.21
C LYS A 75 0.15 6.30 -13.35
N GLN A 76 -0.75 5.51 -12.78
CA GLN A 76 -2.19 5.74 -12.85
C GLN A 76 -2.94 5.25 -11.61
N PRO A 77 -4.07 5.88 -11.24
CA PRO A 77 -4.90 5.39 -10.14
C PRO A 77 -5.50 4.03 -10.48
N CYS A 78 -5.29 3.06 -9.60
CA CYS A 78 -5.82 1.71 -9.70
C CYS A 78 -6.77 1.42 -8.54
N LEU A 79 -7.93 0.87 -8.87
CA LEU A 79 -8.97 0.49 -7.93
C LEU A 79 -9.04 -1.04 -7.86
N LEU A 80 -8.96 -1.59 -6.65
CA LEU A 80 -9.20 -3.00 -6.36
C LEU A 80 -10.56 -3.15 -5.70
N VAL A 81 -11.38 -4.02 -6.27
CA VAL A 81 -12.76 -4.22 -5.85
C VAL A 81 -13.01 -5.71 -5.64
N GLU A 82 -13.58 -6.03 -4.50
CA GLU A 82 -14.21 -7.32 -4.24
C GLU A 82 -15.69 -7.30 -4.65
N ASN A 83 -16.14 -8.37 -5.30
CA ASN A 83 -17.55 -8.60 -5.61
C ASN A 83 -17.89 -10.07 -5.31
N HIS A 84 -19.00 -10.32 -4.63
CA HIS A 84 -19.48 -11.68 -4.40
C HIS A 84 -20.29 -12.14 -5.61
N CYS A 85 -19.94 -13.30 -6.17
CA CYS A 85 -20.77 -13.93 -7.19
C CYS A 85 -22.07 -14.41 -6.52
N GLY A 86 -23.24 -14.00 -7.01
CA GLY A 86 -24.52 -14.39 -6.39
C GLY A 86 -24.90 -15.87 -6.58
N ARG A 87 -24.20 -16.62 -7.45
CA ARG A 87 -24.51 -18.02 -7.80
C ARG A 87 -23.63 -19.05 -7.10
N THR A 88 -22.39 -18.67 -6.83
CA THR A 88 -21.38 -19.48 -6.17
C THR A 88 -20.88 -18.58 -5.06
N GLU A 89 -20.81 -19.01 -3.80
CA GLU A 89 -20.28 -18.18 -2.68
C GLU A 89 -18.79 -17.77 -2.84
N GLN A 90 -18.30 -17.78 -4.07
CA GLN A 90 -17.00 -17.33 -4.54
C GLN A 90 -16.92 -15.81 -4.53
N LEU A 91 -15.80 -15.36 -4.01
CA LEU A 91 -15.40 -13.97 -4.02
C LEU A 91 -14.59 -13.69 -5.29
N CYS A 92 -14.91 -12.63 -6.00
CA CYS A 92 -14.19 -12.19 -7.19
C CYS A 92 -13.44 -10.89 -6.90
N LEU A 93 -12.17 -10.83 -7.27
CA LEU A 93 -11.39 -9.61 -7.31
C LEU A 93 -11.41 -9.01 -8.71
N HIS A 94 -11.56 -7.69 -8.77
CA HIS A 94 -11.57 -6.92 -9.99
C HIS A 94 -10.58 -5.77 -9.86
N LEU A 95 -9.68 -5.64 -10.84
CA LEU A 95 -8.81 -4.47 -10.96
C LEU A 95 -9.33 -3.53 -12.03
N PHE A 96 -9.32 -2.24 -11.73
CA PHE A 96 -9.67 -1.18 -12.65
C PHE A 96 -8.61 -0.10 -12.68
N PHE A 97 -8.29 0.40 -13.87
CA PHE A 97 -7.64 1.69 -14.02
C PHE A 97 -8.66 2.80 -14.13
N LEU A 98 -8.48 3.86 -13.33
CA LEU A 98 -9.28 5.08 -13.43
C LEU A 98 -8.56 6.06 -14.36
N VAL A 99 -8.88 5.98 -15.65
CA VAL A 99 -8.27 6.83 -16.70
C VAL A 99 -8.59 8.31 -16.45
N ASN A 100 -9.81 8.60 -16.02
CA ASN A 100 -10.23 9.91 -15.53
C ASN A 100 -11.53 9.75 -14.72
N ILE A 101 -12.02 10.84 -14.11
CA ILE A 101 -13.31 10.85 -13.38
C ILE A 101 -14.50 10.32 -14.20
N SER A 102 -14.42 10.36 -15.53
CA SER A 102 -15.50 9.95 -16.41
C SER A 102 -15.36 8.54 -16.97
N SER A 103 -14.18 7.93 -16.91
CA SER A 103 -13.92 6.62 -17.54
C SER A 103 -12.98 5.76 -16.71
N HIS A 104 -13.33 4.49 -16.60
CA HIS A 104 -12.49 3.45 -16.02
C HIS A 104 -12.34 2.31 -17.04
N VAL A 105 -11.29 1.51 -16.86
CA VAL A 105 -11.07 0.29 -17.66
C VAL A 105 -10.88 -0.86 -16.70
N LYS A 106 -11.70 -1.90 -16.83
CA LYS A 106 -11.49 -3.16 -16.11
C LYS A 106 -10.32 -3.89 -16.74
N ILE A 107 -9.26 -4.07 -15.97
CA ILE A 107 -8.03 -4.73 -16.43
C ILE A 107 -8.21 -6.23 -16.37
N ALA A 108 -8.70 -6.72 -15.23
CA ALA A 108 -8.77 -8.14 -14.98
C ALA A 108 -9.78 -8.52 -13.89
N SER A 109 -10.08 -9.81 -13.86
CA SER A 109 -10.96 -10.49 -12.92
C SER A 109 -10.28 -11.75 -12.41
N PHE A 110 -10.38 -12.01 -11.11
CA PHE A 110 -9.86 -13.24 -10.51
C PHE A 110 -10.84 -13.82 -9.51
N ASN A 111 -11.15 -15.11 -9.64
CA ASN A 111 -12.03 -15.80 -8.71
C ASN A 111 -11.19 -16.37 -7.57
N LEU A 112 -11.46 -15.93 -6.34
CA LEU A 112 -10.89 -16.50 -5.14
C LEU A 112 -11.68 -17.77 -4.77
N CYS A 113 -10.96 -18.88 -4.56
CA CYS A 113 -11.54 -20.14 -4.08
C CYS A 113 -12.00 -20.09 -2.62
N SER A 114 -12.02 -18.92 -1.98
CA SER A 114 -12.39 -18.75 -0.57
C SER A 114 -13.65 -17.92 -0.42
N SER A 115 -14.54 -18.34 0.49
CA SER A 115 -15.70 -17.57 0.95
C SER A 115 -15.34 -16.51 2.01
N ILE A 116 -14.07 -16.40 2.40
CA ILE A 116 -13.59 -15.44 3.40
C ILE A 116 -13.49 -14.06 2.74
N SER A 117 -14.40 -13.17 3.13
CA SER A 117 -14.30 -11.75 2.86
C SER A 117 -13.42 -11.07 3.93
N ARG A 118 -12.84 -9.90 3.61
CA ARG A 118 -12.03 -9.03 4.52
C ARG A 118 -10.56 -9.40 4.62
N LEU A 119 -9.99 -9.94 3.55
CA LEU A 119 -8.54 -10.02 3.42
C LEU A 119 -7.97 -8.61 3.23
N GLU A 120 -6.79 -8.38 3.80
CA GLU A 120 -6.01 -7.17 3.56
C GLU A 120 -5.14 -7.38 2.31
N TYR A 121 -5.44 -6.64 1.25
CA TYR A 121 -4.69 -6.68 -0.01
C TYR A 121 -3.70 -5.53 -0.07
N LYS A 122 -2.53 -5.81 -0.65
CA LYS A 122 -1.58 -4.79 -1.06
C LYS A 122 -1.59 -4.68 -2.57
N LEU A 123 -1.96 -3.50 -3.08
CA LEU A 123 -1.77 -3.13 -4.47
C LEU A 123 -0.31 -2.73 -4.68
N ASN A 124 0.27 -3.17 -5.79
CA ASN A 124 1.65 -2.90 -6.16
C ASN A 124 1.73 -2.57 -7.65
N ASP A 125 2.85 -1.98 -8.05
CA ASP A 125 3.17 -1.71 -9.44
C ASP A 125 3.06 -2.99 -10.30
N GLY A 126 2.70 -2.81 -11.57
CA GLY A 126 2.58 -3.89 -12.54
C GLY A 126 1.42 -3.77 -13.50
N PRO A 127 0.15 -3.89 -13.08
CA PRO A 127 -0.41 -4.04 -11.73
C PRO A 127 -0.20 -5.42 -11.07
N CYS A 128 0.03 -5.43 -9.75
CA CYS A 128 0.05 -6.66 -8.95
C CYS A 128 -0.75 -6.52 -7.65
N VAL A 129 -1.25 -7.64 -7.12
CA VAL A 129 -1.89 -7.73 -5.81
C VAL A 129 -1.18 -8.79 -4.99
N SER A 130 -0.95 -8.54 -3.71
CA SER A 130 -0.52 -9.58 -2.76
C SER A 130 -1.41 -9.57 -1.53
N TRP A 131 -1.61 -10.74 -0.91
CA TRP A 131 -2.35 -10.84 0.34
C TRP A 131 -2.00 -12.13 1.07
N LEU A 132 -2.25 -12.15 2.37
CA LEU A 132 -2.17 -13.37 3.16
C LEU A 132 -3.51 -14.09 3.16
N HIS A 133 -3.48 -15.39 2.91
CA HIS A 133 -4.63 -16.26 3.06
C HIS A 133 -4.23 -17.55 3.78
N ARG A 134 -4.78 -17.74 4.99
CA ARG A 134 -4.37 -18.84 5.89
C ARG A 134 -2.86 -18.74 6.16
N ASN A 135 -2.10 -19.74 5.75
CA ASN A 135 -0.65 -19.82 5.89
C ASN A 135 0.07 -19.62 4.55
N CYS A 136 -0.65 -19.17 3.52
CA CYS A 136 -0.10 -18.88 2.21
C CYS A 136 0.02 -17.39 2.00
N LEU A 137 1.08 -17.00 1.29
CA LEU A 137 1.13 -15.72 0.63
C LEU A 137 0.69 -15.91 -0.81
N GLU A 138 -0.32 -15.15 -1.19
CA GLU A 138 -0.94 -15.18 -2.51
C GLU A 138 -0.49 -13.95 -3.30
N PHE A 139 -0.26 -14.16 -4.59
CA PHE A 139 0.07 -13.09 -5.53
C PHE A 139 -0.79 -13.18 -6.79
N LEU A 140 -1.17 -12.00 -7.28
CA LEU A 140 -1.67 -11.81 -8.63
C LEU A 140 -0.78 -10.82 -9.35
N ARG A 141 -0.39 -11.16 -10.57
CA ARG A 141 0.41 -10.31 -11.44
C ARG A 141 -0.25 -10.23 -12.81
N TRP A 142 -0.36 -9.03 -13.36
CA TRP A 142 -0.70 -8.87 -14.76
C TRP A 142 0.49 -9.23 -15.66
N ASN A 143 0.34 -10.27 -16.47
CA ASN A 143 1.30 -10.62 -17.52
C ASN A 143 0.85 -9.97 -18.83
N THR A 144 1.72 -9.13 -19.36
CA THR A 144 1.46 -8.29 -20.51
C THR A 144 1.68 -9.00 -21.83
N ILE A 145 2.49 -10.07 -21.83
CA ILE A 145 2.76 -10.93 -22.98
C ILE A 145 1.56 -11.84 -23.22
N SER A 146 1.11 -12.57 -22.19
CA SER A 146 -0.07 -13.44 -22.27
C SER A 146 -1.39 -12.66 -22.22
N LYS A 147 -1.35 -11.38 -21.81
CA LYS A 147 -2.53 -10.54 -21.54
C LYS A 147 -3.48 -11.22 -20.56
N SER A 148 -2.92 -11.83 -19.52
CA SER A 148 -3.67 -12.57 -18.51
C SER A 148 -3.13 -12.28 -17.10
N LEU A 149 -3.96 -12.52 -16.08
CA LEU A 149 -3.47 -12.60 -14.72
C LEU A 149 -2.77 -13.93 -14.48
N GLU A 150 -1.60 -13.85 -13.87
CA GLU A 150 -0.90 -14.99 -13.31
C GLU A 150 -1.11 -15.01 -11.80
N HIS A 151 -1.48 -16.17 -11.28
CA HIS A 151 -1.67 -16.40 -9.86
C HIS A 151 -0.56 -17.32 -9.34
N SER A 152 -0.03 -16.98 -8.18
CA SER A 152 0.97 -17.77 -7.49
C SER A 152 0.63 -17.84 -6.00
N SER A 153 0.71 -19.04 -5.42
CA SER A 153 0.43 -19.31 -4.01
C SER A 153 1.62 -20.00 -3.39
N HIS A 154 2.18 -19.41 -2.33
CA HIS A 154 3.35 -19.93 -1.65
C HIS A 154 3.04 -20.20 -0.19
N ILE A 155 3.18 -21.47 0.21
CA ILE A 155 3.04 -21.90 1.59
C ILE A 155 4.18 -21.28 2.40
N CYS A 156 3.84 -20.39 3.33
CA CYS A 156 4.80 -19.76 4.24
C CYS A 156 5.09 -20.65 5.45
N THR A 157 4.14 -21.51 5.81
CA THR A 157 4.32 -22.53 6.85
C THR A 157 3.37 -23.72 6.65
N SER A 158 3.86 -24.92 6.95
CA SER A 158 3.12 -26.19 6.84
C SER A 158 2.34 -26.56 8.11
N ASP A 159 2.54 -25.85 9.21
CA ASP A 159 1.91 -26.18 10.50
C ASP A 159 0.79 -25.18 10.82
N GLU A 160 -0.34 -25.68 11.32
CA GLU A 160 -1.47 -24.84 11.77
C GLU A 160 -1.14 -24.12 13.09
N LEU A 161 -0.05 -24.50 13.75
CA LEU A 161 0.33 -24.08 15.09
C LEU A 161 1.20 -22.81 15.17
N TYR A 162 1.57 -22.16 14.06
CA TYR A 162 2.41 -20.95 14.14
C TYR A 162 1.63 -19.72 14.61
N SER A 163 2.13 -19.09 15.69
CA SER A 163 1.58 -17.87 16.26
C SER A 163 1.96 -16.63 15.44
N SER A 164 1.10 -16.28 14.48
CA SER A 164 1.07 -15.02 13.71
C SER A 164 2.08 -14.90 12.55
N LEU A 165 1.51 -14.89 11.34
CA LEU A 165 2.14 -14.46 10.09
C LEU A 165 1.69 -13.02 9.79
N LYS A 166 2.64 -12.14 9.45
CA LYS A 166 2.33 -10.74 9.18
C LYS A 166 3.08 -10.24 7.94
N LEU A 167 2.33 -9.76 6.95
CA LEU A 167 2.85 -9.14 5.75
C LEU A 167 3.24 -7.68 6.04
N LEU A 168 4.52 -7.35 5.99
CA LEU A 168 5.00 -5.99 6.25
C LEU A 168 5.07 -5.15 4.99
N TRP A 169 5.47 -5.73 3.87
CA TRP A 169 5.62 -5.04 2.58
C TRP A 169 5.49 -6.01 1.42
N SER A 170 5.03 -5.52 0.28
CA SER A 170 5.16 -6.19 -1.01
C SER A 170 5.38 -5.14 -2.08
N GLY A 171 5.97 -5.53 -3.20
CA GLY A 171 6.23 -4.66 -4.33
C GLY A 171 7.38 -5.17 -5.17
N MET A 172 7.92 -4.30 -6.02
CA MET A 172 9.08 -4.65 -6.82
C MET A 172 10.38 -4.43 -6.08
N MET A 173 11.25 -5.43 -6.16
CA MET A 173 12.60 -5.35 -5.63
C MET A 173 13.54 -6.05 -6.62
N ASN A 174 14.44 -5.28 -7.24
CA ASN A 174 15.33 -5.77 -8.31
C ASN A 174 14.58 -6.53 -9.43
N ASP A 175 13.60 -5.88 -10.05
CA ASP A 175 12.75 -6.42 -11.14
C ASP A 175 11.93 -7.66 -10.79
N LYS A 176 11.75 -7.94 -9.50
CA LYS A 176 10.98 -9.08 -9.01
C LYS A 176 9.88 -8.63 -8.08
N LEU A 177 8.69 -9.20 -8.27
CA LEU A 177 7.59 -9.04 -7.32
C LEU A 177 7.91 -9.88 -6.08
N VAL A 178 8.14 -9.20 -4.96
CA VAL A 178 8.57 -9.79 -3.70
C VAL A 178 7.68 -9.29 -2.57
N ALA A 179 7.54 -10.11 -1.53
CA ALA A 179 6.97 -9.73 -0.27
C ALA A 179 7.94 -9.97 0.90
N ILE A 180 7.87 -9.09 1.88
CA ILE A 180 8.59 -9.18 3.15
C ILE A 180 7.54 -9.38 4.25
N ALA A 181 7.67 -10.49 4.97
CA ALA A 181 6.79 -10.86 6.06
C ALA A 181 7.59 -11.31 7.29
N THR A 182 6.91 -11.40 8.43
CA THR A 182 7.45 -12.00 9.66
C THR A 182 6.60 -13.19 10.05
N LEU A 183 7.26 -14.29 10.43
CA LEU A 183 6.61 -15.45 11.02
C LEU A 183 7.06 -15.56 12.47
N THR A 184 6.12 -15.57 13.41
CA THR A 184 6.41 -15.84 14.82
C THR A 184 5.97 -17.27 15.17
N THR A 185 6.85 -18.01 15.84
CA THR A 185 6.61 -19.38 16.29
C THR A 185 6.00 -19.40 17.67
N GLU A 186 5.42 -20.55 18.07
CA GLU A 186 4.91 -20.74 19.45
C GLU A 186 5.97 -20.49 20.52
N THR A 187 7.25 -20.74 20.19
CA THR A 187 8.40 -20.45 21.04
C THR A 187 8.77 -18.96 21.09
N ASN A 188 7.92 -18.07 20.54
CA ASN A 188 8.12 -16.64 20.39
C ASN A 188 9.41 -16.27 19.62
N LYS A 189 9.88 -17.16 18.76
CA LYS A 189 10.96 -16.86 17.82
C LYS A 189 10.34 -16.24 16.58
N THR A 190 10.78 -15.05 16.21
CA THR A 190 10.32 -14.39 14.98
C THR A 190 11.41 -14.45 13.91
N GLU A 191 11.03 -14.78 12.68
CA GLU A 191 11.94 -14.88 11.54
C GLU A 191 11.43 -14.04 10.35
N TRP A 192 12.38 -13.58 9.53
CA TRP A 192 12.07 -12.89 8.28
C TRP A 192 11.72 -13.90 7.19
N LEU A 193 10.58 -13.72 6.56
CA LEU A 193 10.23 -14.39 5.32
C LEU A 193 10.36 -13.41 4.16
N CYS A 194 11.10 -13.81 3.13
CA CYS A 194 11.15 -13.13 1.85
C CYS A 194 10.58 -14.09 0.81
N ILE A 195 9.51 -13.69 0.13
CA ILE A 195 8.82 -14.55 -0.83
C ILE A 195 8.79 -13.86 -2.19
N ASP A 196 9.36 -14.54 -3.18
CA ASP A 196 9.37 -14.15 -4.58
C ASP A 196 8.18 -14.78 -5.32
N PHE A 197 7.56 -14.02 -6.22
CA PHE A 197 6.41 -14.47 -7.01
C PHE A 197 6.62 -15.82 -7.72
N GLU A 198 7.79 -16.02 -8.34
CA GLU A 198 8.09 -17.20 -9.16
C GLU A 198 8.72 -18.32 -8.33
N ARG A 199 9.61 -17.97 -7.40
CA ARG A 199 10.46 -18.93 -6.68
C ARG A 199 9.95 -19.33 -5.31
N GLY A 200 8.98 -18.59 -4.77
CA GLY A 200 8.53 -18.77 -3.39
C GLY A 200 9.56 -18.26 -2.40
N LEU A 201 9.80 -19.01 -1.32
CA LEU A 201 10.69 -18.59 -0.25
C LEU A 201 12.13 -18.42 -0.76
N VAL A 202 12.69 -17.23 -0.55
CA VAL A 202 14.08 -16.89 -0.90
C VAL A 202 14.87 -16.44 0.35
N PRO A 203 16.21 -16.58 0.35
CA PRO A 203 17.04 -16.18 1.49
C PRO A 203 16.84 -14.71 1.87
N SER A 204 16.51 -14.44 3.13
CA SER A 204 16.20 -13.12 3.66
C SER A 204 17.40 -12.43 4.33
N GLU A 205 18.48 -13.17 4.62
CA GLU A 205 19.63 -12.71 5.40
C GLU A 205 20.45 -11.62 4.71
N ARG A 206 20.30 -11.49 3.39
CA ARG A 206 20.94 -10.43 2.58
C ARG A 206 20.10 -9.15 2.52
N ILE A 207 18.86 -9.20 3.01
CA ILE A 207 17.87 -8.13 2.88
C ILE A 207 17.72 -7.41 4.21
N LEU A 208 17.43 -8.15 5.30
CA LEU A 208 17.25 -7.59 6.63
C LEU A 208 17.94 -8.47 7.70
N PRO A 209 18.66 -7.87 8.67
CA PRO A 209 19.26 -8.65 9.77
C PRO A 209 18.19 -9.30 10.65
N SER A 210 18.42 -10.57 11.02
CA SER A 210 17.49 -11.37 11.82
C SER A 210 17.19 -10.79 13.21
N VAL A 211 18.12 -10.01 13.79
CA VAL A 211 17.94 -9.38 15.10
C VAL A 211 16.74 -8.42 15.16
N TYR A 212 16.26 -7.92 14.02
CA TYR A 212 15.15 -6.97 13.97
C TYR A 212 13.79 -7.61 13.69
N SER A 213 13.71 -8.90 13.33
CA SER A 213 12.48 -9.56 12.91
C SER A 213 11.37 -9.48 13.97
N SER A 214 11.70 -9.68 15.23
CA SER A 214 10.76 -9.67 16.36
C SER A 214 10.26 -8.28 16.75
N THR A 215 10.95 -7.22 16.29
CA THR A 215 10.61 -5.84 16.64
C THR A 215 9.96 -5.08 15.50
N ALA A 216 9.98 -5.60 14.27
CA ALA A 216 9.49 -4.89 13.10
C ALA A 216 7.96 -4.77 13.09
N LEU A 217 7.46 -3.54 12.93
CA LEU A 217 6.04 -3.23 12.92
C LEU A 217 5.53 -2.79 11.54
N CYS A 218 6.36 -2.10 10.76
CA CYS A 218 6.09 -1.73 9.38
C CYS A 218 7.39 -1.70 8.58
N CYS A 219 7.27 -1.83 7.26
CA CYS A 219 8.40 -1.88 6.34
C CYS A 219 8.06 -1.06 5.09
N TYR A 220 9.06 -0.38 4.53
CA TYR A 220 8.96 0.31 3.26
C TYR A 220 10.25 0.13 2.48
N VAL A 221 10.12 -0.15 1.19
CA VAL A 221 11.23 -0.27 0.23
C VAL A 221 11.10 0.89 -0.75
N THR A 222 12.19 1.60 -1.01
CA THR A 222 12.22 2.73 -1.94
C THR A 222 12.19 2.27 -3.40
N ASP A 223 11.45 2.99 -4.25
CA ASP A 223 11.31 2.75 -5.70
C ASP A 223 12.52 3.22 -6.55
N ASP A 224 13.74 3.21 -6.01
CA ASP A 224 14.94 3.69 -6.74
C ASP A 224 15.39 2.66 -7.79
N ASP A 225 15.30 3.05 -9.07
CA ASP A 225 15.50 2.23 -10.26
C ASP A 225 16.91 1.68 -10.44
N THR A 226 17.92 2.19 -9.71
CA THR A 226 19.30 1.75 -9.97
C THR A 226 20.15 1.61 -8.70
N VAL A 227 20.30 0.35 -8.25
CA VAL A 227 21.43 -0.16 -7.45
C VAL A 227 21.43 0.15 -5.95
N ARG A 228 20.58 1.07 -5.45
CA ARG A 228 20.62 1.49 -4.03
C ARG A 228 19.27 1.44 -3.30
N GLN A 229 18.39 0.49 -3.65
CA GLN A 229 17.15 0.27 -2.89
C GLN A 229 17.42 0.22 -1.39
N ARG A 230 16.75 1.11 -0.66
CA ARG A 230 16.79 1.19 0.79
C ARG A 230 15.53 0.57 1.36
N ILE A 231 15.72 -0.10 2.47
CA ILE A 231 14.62 -0.69 3.24
C ILE A 231 14.58 0.03 4.58
N TYR A 232 13.44 0.62 4.88
CA TYR A 232 13.16 1.24 6.16
C TYR A 232 12.23 0.35 6.97
N ILE A 233 12.62 0.07 8.22
CA ILE A 233 11.76 -0.63 9.17
C ILE A 233 11.45 0.28 10.35
N GLY A 234 10.18 0.33 10.73
CA GLY A 234 9.72 0.93 11.98
C GLY A 234 9.57 -0.17 13.03
N THR A 235 10.13 0.03 14.22
CA THR A 235 10.20 -1.00 15.25
C THR A 235 9.39 -0.66 16.50
N SER A 236 9.00 -1.70 17.26
CA SER A 236 8.38 -1.57 18.59
C SER A 236 9.30 -0.94 19.64
N MET A 237 10.59 -0.86 19.35
CA MET A 237 11.60 -0.18 20.18
C MET A 237 11.70 1.32 19.89
N ARG A 238 10.69 1.90 19.21
CA ARG A 238 10.64 3.31 18.84
C ARG A 238 11.82 3.70 17.93
N GLN A 239 12.13 2.89 16.92
CA GLN A 239 13.22 3.19 15.98
C GLN A 239 12.72 3.13 14.55
N LEU A 240 13.17 4.07 13.72
CA LEU A 240 13.23 3.91 12.27
C LEU A 240 14.65 3.49 11.93
N ILE A 241 14.82 2.40 11.20
CA ILE A 241 16.13 1.86 10.83
C ILE A 241 16.18 1.68 9.32
N GLY A 242 17.20 2.25 8.68
CA GLY A 242 17.44 2.12 7.25
C GLY A 242 18.52 1.09 6.96
N PHE A 243 18.25 0.21 6.01
CA PHE A 243 19.19 -0.76 5.47
C PHE A 243 19.40 -0.54 3.97
N GLN A 244 20.61 -0.82 3.50
CA GLN A 244 20.93 -0.89 2.09
C GLN A 244 21.80 -2.14 1.88
N GLN A 245 21.32 -3.08 1.07
CA GLN A 245 22.01 -4.36 0.83
C GLN A 245 22.35 -5.10 2.15
N GLY A 246 21.41 -5.12 3.10
CA GLY A 246 21.58 -5.74 4.42
C GLY A 246 22.47 -4.98 5.40
N LYS A 247 23.09 -3.86 5.00
CA LYS A 247 23.94 -3.03 5.86
C LYS A 247 23.13 -1.88 6.46
N LEU A 248 23.33 -1.62 7.74
CA LEU A 248 22.77 -0.46 8.42
C LEU A 248 23.32 0.82 7.77
N VAL A 249 22.42 1.70 7.31
CA VAL A 249 22.79 3.01 6.74
C VAL A 249 22.36 4.20 7.58
N GLY A 250 21.37 4.01 8.46
CA GLY A 250 20.91 5.07 9.34
C GLY A 250 19.90 4.56 10.35
N HIS A 251 19.76 5.27 11.45
CA HIS A 251 18.71 5.00 12.44
C HIS A 251 18.25 6.31 13.07
N CYS A 252 16.97 6.37 13.45
CA CYS A 252 16.40 7.51 14.14
C CYS A 252 15.48 7.01 15.26
N GLN A 253 15.60 7.60 16.45
CA GLN A 253 14.68 7.35 17.54
C GLN A 253 13.33 8.03 17.22
N LEU A 254 12.25 7.27 17.19
CA LEU A 254 10.89 7.74 16.96
C LEU A 254 10.28 8.29 18.26
N PRO A 255 9.35 9.26 18.18
CA PRO A 255 8.65 9.80 19.34
C PRO A 255 7.48 8.90 19.82
N PHE A 256 7.31 7.72 19.21
CA PHE A 256 6.23 6.76 19.48
C PHE A 256 6.70 5.31 19.25
N ASP A 257 6.01 4.34 19.89
CA ASP A 257 6.34 2.90 19.91
C ASP A 257 5.50 2.03 18.97
N ASP A 258 4.57 2.64 18.25
CA ASP A 258 3.62 1.97 17.38
C ASP A 258 3.66 2.47 15.93
N PRO A 259 4.83 2.59 15.27
CA PRO A 259 4.90 2.87 13.84
C PRO A 259 4.10 1.84 13.04
N CYS A 260 3.32 2.31 12.06
CA CYS A 260 2.47 1.46 11.23
C CYS A 260 2.56 1.73 9.73
N HIS A 261 2.99 2.92 9.32
CA HIS A 261 3.12 3.29 7.91
C HIS A 261 4.36 4.14 7.71
N ILE A 262 5.07 3.90 6.61
CA ILE A 262 6.29 4.60 6.21
C ILE A 262 6.14 4.96 4.75
N ILE A 263 6.44 6.21 4.40
CA ILE A 263 6.50 6.68 3.03
C ILE A 263 7.71 7.62 2.89
N SER A 264 8.37 7.62 1.74
CA SER A 264 9.46 8.55 1.45
C SER A 264 9.03 9.63 0.46
N MET A 265 9.67 10.79 0.56
CA MET A 265 9.68 11.79 -0.50
C MET A 265 11.11 12.24 -0.77
N GLU A 266 11.40 12.56 -2.02
CA GLU A 266 12.65 13.20 -2.41
C GLU A 266 12.41 14.68 -2.67
N THR A 267 13.43 15.48 -2.35
CA THR A 267 13.41 16.93 -2.59
C THR A 267 14.33 17.27 -3.75
N GLU A 268 14.18 18.45 -4.35
CA GLU A 268 15.04 18.91 -5.46
C GLU A 268 16.53 18.87 -5.12
N GLU A 269 16.87 19.06 -3.84
CA GLU A 269 18.25 19.04 -3.34
C GLU A 269 18.81 17.62 -3.20
N GLY A 270 18.07 16.59 -3.60
CA GLY A 270 18.46 15.18 -3.45
C GLY A 270 18.44 14.69 -2.00
N SER A 271 17.85 15.46 -1.07
CA SER A 271 17.64 15.01 0.30
C SER A 271 16.42 14.09 0.37
N THR A 272 16.60 12.91 0.95
CA THR A 272 15.52 11.95 1.20
C THR A 272 14.90 12.24 2.56
N TYR A 273 13.58 12.44 2.57
CA TYR A 273 12.79 12.51 3.79
C TYR A 273 11.92 11.27 3.89
N VAL A 274 11.78 10.77 5.12
CA VAL A 274 10.86 9.66 5.43
C VAL A 274 9.83 10.15 6.43
N MET A 275 8.57 9.87 6.14
CA MET A 275 7.44 10.14 7.00
C MET A 275 7.02 8.84 7.65
N VAL A 276 6.93 8.83 8.97
CA VAL A 276 6.49 7.67 9.75
C VAL A 276 5.20 8.02 10.47
N GLN A 277 4.17 7.21 10.28
CA GLN A 277 2.89 7.33 10.97
C GLN A 277 2.78 6.27 12.06
N SER A 278 2.22 6.65 13.21
CA SER A 278 1.85 5.75 14.30
C SER A 278 0.40 5.28 14.17
N LYS A 279 0.04 4.16 14.80
CA LYS A 279 -1.36 3.72 14.93
C LYS A 279 -2.26 4.73 15.67
N LYS A 280 -1.68 5.63 16.46
CA LYS A 280 -2.36 6.72 17.18
C LYS A 280 -2.37 8.05 16.43
N ASN A 281 -2.25 8.02 15.10
CA ASN A 281 -2.35 9.20 14.23
C ASN A 281 -1.34 10.32 14.55
N LYS A 282 -0.18 9.97 15.11
CA LYS A 282 1.01 10.81 15.14
C LYS A 282 1.84 10.57 13.88
N VAL A 283 2.51 11.62 13.41
CA VAL A 283 3.38 11.58 12.24
C VAL A 283 4.68 12.30 12.57
N CYS A 284 5.82 11.77 12.15
CA CYS A 284 7.08 12.51 12.17
C CYS A 284 7.76 12.46 10.79
N ALA A 285 8.38 13.57 10.40
CA ALA A 285 9.25 13.65 9.23
C ALA A 285 10.71 13.56 9.67
N ILE A 286 11.48 12.72 8.98
CA ILE A 286 12.87 12.44 9.30
C ILE A 286 13.71 12.77 8.07
N ASN A 287 14.75 13.58 8.26
CA ASN A 287 15.79 13.77 7.26
C ASN A 287 16.76 12.58 7.35
N CYS A 288 16.77 11.72 6.34
CA CYS A 288 17.55 10.48 6.37
C CYS A 288 19.06 10.73 6.31
N ASN A 289 19.50 11.80 5.63
CA ASN A 289 20.91 12.16 5.53
C ASN A 289 21.48 12.57 6.90
N GLN A 290 20.65 13.19 7.76
CA GLN A 290 21.05 13.64 9.09
C GLN A 290 20.63 12.67 10.20
N SER A 291 19.80 11.68 9.90
CA SER A 291 19.19 10.77 10.89
C SER A 291 18.49 11.52 12.02
N LYS A 292 17.73 12.57 11.67
CA LYS A 292 17.05 13.45 12.64
C LYS A 292 15.60 13.68 12.27
N ILE A 293 14.75 13.72 13.30
CA ILE A 293 13.39 14.25 13.19
C ILE A 293 13.50 15.75 12.92
N VAL A 294 12.86 16.20 11.85
CA VAL A 294 12.77 17.62 11.50
C VAL A 294 11.43 18.23 11.88
N HIS A 295 10.38 17.40 11.99
CA HIS A 295 9.05 17.87 12.38
C HIS A 295 8.20 16.72 12.92
N GLU A 296 7.29 17.05 13.83
CA GLU A 296 6.30 16.14 14.40
C GLU A 296 4.90 16.74 14.29
N TRP A 297 3.91 15.89 14.08
CA TRP A 297 2.50 16.24 14.03
C TRP A 297 1.68 15.21 14.81
N SER A 298 0.56 15.67 15.37
CA SER A 298 -0.41 14.82 16.05
C SER A 298 -1.78 14.97 15.40
N ASN A 299 -2.65 13.97 15.58
CA ASN A 299 -4.01 13.93 15.05
C ASN A 299 -4.05 14.04 13.51
N LYS A 300 -3.18 13.29 12.81
CA LYS A 300 -3.13 13.20 11.35
C LYS A 300 -3.46 11.78 10.90
N ASP A 301 -4.54 11.68 10.15
CA ASP A 301 -5.13 10.41 9.73
C ASP A 301 -4.52 9.94 8.41
N ILE A 302 -4.21 10.87 7.51
CA ILE A 302 -3.73 10.55 6.15
C ILE A 302 -2.52 11.41 5.81
N ILE A 303 -1.50 10.76 5.27
CA ILE A 303 -0.31 11.37 4.70
C ILE A 303 -0.41 11.24 3.18
N LEU A 304 -0.33 12.36 2.47
CA LEU A 304 -0.36 12.40 1.02
C LEU A 304 0.89 13.15 0.51
N ILE A 305 1.49 12.64 -0.55
CA ILE A 305 2.68 13.22 -1.20
C ILE A 305 2.41 13.32 -2.70
N ASP A 306 2.52 14.52 -3.26
CA ASP A 306 2.41 14.82 -4.70
C ASP A 306 2.84 16.27 -4.98
N ASP A 307 2.94 16.66 -6.24
CA ASP A 307 3.19 18.03 -6.68
C ASP A 307 1.90 18.88 -6.71
N PHE A 308 1.30 19.09 -5.55
CA PHE A 308 0.07 19.87 -5.39
C PHE A 308 0.17 21.32 -5.88
N LEU A 309 1.37 21.90 -5.81
CA LEU A 309 1.64 23.29 -6.20
C LEU A 309 2.01 23.44 -7.68
N GLU A 310 2.17 22.32 -8.40
CA GLU A 310 2.56 22.24 -9.80
C GLU A 310 3.91 22.95 -10.05
N ARG A 311 4.90 22.63 -9.20
CA ARG A 311 6.27 23.19 -9.21
C ARG A 311 7.33 22.18 -9.63
N GLY A 312 6.94 20.94 -9.93
CA GLY A 312 7.86 19.84 -10.22
C GLY A 312 8.50 19.23 -8.97
N THR A 313 7.93 19.49 -7.78
CA THR A 313 8.45 18.98 -6.50
C THR A 313 7.37 18.30 -5.70
N ASP A 314 7.74 17.28 -4.94
CA ASP A 314 6.81 16.68 -4.00
C ASP A 314 6.54 17.64 -2.84
N GLN A 315 5.27 17.78 -2.47
CA GLN A 315 4.86 18.43 -1.24
C GLN A 315 4.12 17.44 -0.34
N LEU A 316 4.32 17.61 0.97
CA LEU A 316 3.64 16.86 2.00
C LEU A 316 2.28 17.51 2.32
N CYS A 317 1.19 16.75 2.20
CA CYS A 317 -0.14 17.13 2.66
C CYS A 317 -0.58 16.20 3.78
N LEU A 318 -0.92 16.78 4.93
CA LEU A 318 -1.36 16.06 6.13
C LEU A 318 -2.83 16.36 6.39
N LEU A 319 -3.69 15.36 6.22
CA LEU A 319 -5.12 15.51 6.44
C LEU A 319 -5.49 15.08 7.87
N GLN A 320 -6.47 15.78 8.41
CA GLN A 320 -7.08 15.52 9.71
C GLN A 320 -8.59 15.45 9.51
N GLY A 321 -9.21 14.37 9.99
CA GLY A 321 -10.65 14.17 9.93
C GLY A 321 -11.03 12.69 9.95
N SER A 322 -12.19 12.40 10.54
CA SER A 322 -12.87 11.12 10.39
C SER A 322 -13.35 10.99 8.94
N PHE A 323 -12.52 10.41 8.07
CA PHE A 323 -12.94 9.96 6.74
C PHE A 323 -13.80 8.67 6.79
N ARG A 324 -14.22 8.27 8.00
CA ARG A 324 -15.29 7.31 8.24
C ARG A 324 -16.60 8.09 8.17
N GLY A 325 -17.48 7.70 7.25
CA GLY A 325 -18.65 8.46 6.84
C GLY A 325 -19.41 9.12 7.99
N GLU A 326 -19.54 10.45 7.91
CA GLU A 326 -20.70 11.16 8.46
C GLU A 326 -21.89 11.02 7.51
#